data_AF-A0A9Q0MD19-F1
#
_entry.id   AF-A0A9Q0MD19-F1
#
_cell.length_a   1.000
_cell.length_b   1.000
_cell.length_c   1.000
_cell.angle_alpha   90.00
_cell.angle_beta   90.00
_cell.angle_gamma   90.00
#
_symmetry.space_group_name_H-M   'P 1'
#
loop_
_entity.id
_entity.type
_entity.pdbx_description
1 polymer ?
#
loop_
_entity_poly.entity_id
_entity_poly.type
_entity_poly.pdbx_seq_one_letter_code
_entity_poly.pdbx_strand_id
1 'polypeptide(L)'
;MATPKLGPTSSTESLLLHLLCRVDAARHRTLVRQRKRHSMSTEFRTLDFWRAIIAECLASFLYVFLLCATHLTWNGSMFIFGPTPSWLVVALTSGFAMATLVQCFGHISGGHVNPALTCALLVTKKISPLRALFYLIAHCSGAIAGAALLYG
;
A
#
# COMPACT_ATOMS: atom_id res chain seq x y z
N MET A 1 27.21 38.10 3.09
CA MET A 1 27.74 36.75 3.41
C MET A 1 28.05 36.07 2.09
N ALA A 2 29.32 35.80 1.84
CA ALA A 2 29.90 35.63 0.51
C ALA A 2 29.51 34.30 -0.16
N THR A 3 29.10 34.37 -1.43
CA THR A 3 29.09 33.21 -2.33
C THR A 3 30.47 33.10 -2.99
N PRO A 4 31.27 32.07 -2.72
CA PRO A 4 32.51 31.88 -3.47
C PRO A 4 32.17 31.48 -4.91
N LYS A 5 32.73 32.23 -5.86
CA LYS A 5 32.80 31.86 -7.28
C LYS A 5 33.79 30.70 -7.40
N LEU A 6 33.36 29.54 -7.89
CA LEU A 6 34.27 28.51 -8.41
C LEU A 6 34.12 28.43 -9.93
N GLY A 7 35.26 28.61 -10.62
CA GLY A 7 35.40 28.47 -12.06
C GLY A 7 35.37 27.01 -12.54
N PRO A 8 35.44 26.79 -13.86
CA PRO A 8 35.00 25.55 -14.50
C PRO A 8 36.13 24.51 -14.55
N THR A 9 36.05 23.43 -13.78
CA THR A 9 36.99 22.30 -13.93
C THR A 9 36.33 20.96 -13.63
N SER A 10 36.41 20.02 -14.58
CA SER A 10 35.95 18.62 -14.54
C SER A 10 34.44 18.35 -14.78
N SER A 11 34.16 17.66 -15.88
CA SER A 11 32.83 17.14 -16.28
C SER A 11 32.15 16.26 -15.21
N THR A 12 32.93 15.74 -14.25
CA THR A 12 32.41 14.89 -13.16
C THR A 12 31.79 15.69 -12.02
N GLU A 13 32.29 16.89 -11.70
CA GLU A 13 31.75 17.72 -10.61
C GLU A 13 30.39 18.34 -11.00
N SER A 14 30.26 18.76 -12.26
CA SER A 14 28.98 19.24 -12.80
C SER A 14 27.93 18.13 -12.85
N LEU A 15 28.30 16.90 -13.24
CA LEU A 15 27.41 15.74 -13.21
C LEU A 15 27.02 15.34 -11.78
N LEU A 16 27.96 15.36 -10.84
CA LEU A 16 27.69 15.10 -9.42
C LEU A 16 26.72 16.12 -8.86
N LEU A 17 26.93 17.42 -9.10
CA LEU A 17 26.01 18.45 -8.64
C LEU A 17 24.64 18.35 -9.32
N HIS A 18 24.57 17.93 -10.58
CA HIS A 18 23.30 17.74 -11.29
C HIS A 18 22.52 16.52 -10.78
N LEU A 19 23.20 15.42 -10.48
CA LEU A 19 22.61 14.23 -9.86
C LEU A 19 22.18 14.51 -8.42
N LEU A 20 23.01 15.17 -7.62
CA LEU A 20 22.67 15.58 -6.26
C LEU A 20 21.45 16.53 -6.27
N CYS A 21 21.42 17.51 -7.17
CA CYS A 21 20.26 18.39 -7.32
C CYS A 21 18.99 17.63 -7.75
N ARG A 22 19.11 16.65 -8.66
CA ARG A 22 17.99 15.77 -9.07
C ARG A 22 17.50 14.89 -7.93
N VAL A 23 18.41 14.33 -7.13
CA VAL A 23 18.10 13.50 -5.96
C VAL A 23 17.44 14.34 -4.88
N ASP A 24 17.96 15.53 -4.56
CA ASP A 24 17.34 16.45 -3.61
C ASP A 24 15.98 16.95 -4.11
N ALA A 25 15.83 17.24 -5.40
CA ALA A 25 14.54 17.61 -5.98
C ALA A 25 13.51 16.45 -5.89
N ALA A 26 13.94 15.21 -6.11
CA ALA A 26 13.10 14.02 -5.93
C ALA A 26 12.72 13.80 -4.45
N ARG A 27 13.66 14.04 -3.53
CA ARG A 27 13.46 13.99 -2.08
C ARG A 27 12.48 15.07 -1.61
N HIS A 28 12.58 16.29 -2.12
CA HIS A 28 11.65 17.37 -1.81
C HIS A 28 10.24 17.08 -2.34
N ARG A 29 10.09 16.46 -3.53
CA ARG A 29 8.77 16.06 -4.05
C ARG A 29 8.09 15.00 -3.19
N THR A 30 8.85 14.05 -2.66
CA THR A 30 8.33 13.02 -1.74
C THR A 30 7.95 13.63 -0.37
N LEU A 31 8.75 14.54 0.16
CA LEU A 31 8.46 15.22 1.44
C LEU A 31 7.30 16.23 1.36
N VAL A 32 7.14 16.93 0.24
CA VAL A 32 6.02 17.88 0.04
C VAL A 32 4.71 17.14 -0.23
N ARG A 33 4.74 16.00 -0.94
CA ARG A 33 3.53 15.16 -1.11
C ARG A 33 3.00 14.61 0.21
N GLN A 34 3.86 14.43 1.20
CA GLN A 34 3.49 14.07 2.59
C GLN A 34 2.87 15.24 3.39
N ARG A 35 3.02 16.50 2.95
CA ARG A 35 2.60 17.71 3.70
C ARG A 35 1.22 18.24 3.31
N LYS A 36 0.59 17.75 2.23
CA LYS A 36 -0.81 18.07 1.92
C LYS A 36 -1.75 17.30 2.85
N ARG A 37 -1.67 17.67 4.12
CA ARG A 37 -2.40 17.19 5.28
C ARG A 37 -3.77 17.83 5.25
N HIS A 38 -4.79 17.07 4.85
CA HIS A 38 -6.16 17.53 4.97
C HIS A 38 -6.63 17.39 6.42
N SER A 39 -7.30 18.44 6.91
CA SER A 39 -7.78 18.60 8.28
C SER A 39 -8.81 17.52 8.64
N MET A 40 -8.68 16.93 9.84
CA MET A 40 -9.07 15.54 10.11
C MET A 40 -10.39 15.35 10.90
N SER A 41 -11.24 16.38 11.02
CA SER A 41 -12.46 16.29 11.84
C SER A 41 -13.77 16.73 11.18
N THR A 42 -13.72 17.26 9.94
CA THR A 42 -14.94 17.67 9.20
C THR A 42 -15.35 16.67 8.11
N GLU A 43 -14.55 15.64 7.87
CA GLU A 43 -14.76 14.64 6.80
C GLU A 43 -15.62 13.42 7.24
N PHE A 44 -16.11 13.42 8.49
CA PHE A 44 -16.91 12.34 9.06
C PHE A 44 -18.32 12.18 8.45
N ARG A 45 -18.77 13.14 7.64
CA ARG A 45 -20.08 13.11 6.96
C ARG A 45 -19.97 13.02 5.43
N THR A 46 -18.77 12.86 4.91
CA THR A 46 -18.52 12.83 3.47
C THR A 46 -18.51 11.38 2.99
N LEU A 47 -19.21 11.09 1.89
CA LEU A 47 -19.33 9.75 1.30
C LEU A 47 -17.98 9.05 1.10
N ASP A 48 -16.90 9.81 0.98
CA ASP A 48 -15.55 9.31 0.79
C ASP A 48 -15.03 8.48 1.98
N PHE A 49 -15.45 8.77 3.23
CA PHE A 49 -15.07 7.97 4.39
C PHE A 49 -15.68 6.56 4.36
N TRP A 50 -16.98 6.47 4.08
CA TRP A 50 -17.68 5.19 3.94
C TRP A 50 -17.18 4.40 2.73
N ARG A 51 -16.92 5.09 1.60
CA ARG A 51 -16.28 4.49 0.42
C ARG A 51 -14.89 3.94 0.73
N ALA A 52 -14.11 4.64 1.55
CA ALA A 52 -12.80 4.17 1.99
C ALA A 52 -12.89 2.92 2.89
N ILE A 53 -13.83 2.87 3.84
CA ILE A 53 -14.05 1.69 4.69
C ILE A 53 -14.45 0.47 3.85
N ILE A 54 -15.40 0.64 2.93
CA ILE A 54 -15.84 -0.43 2.03
C ILE A 54 -14.68 -0.88 1.13
N ALA A 55 -13.88 0.05 0.61
CA ALA A 55 -12.69 -0.25 -0.18
C ALA A 55 -11.67 -1.08 0.62
N GLU A 56 -11.40 -0.76 1.88
CA GLU A 56 -10.49 -1.52 2.75
C GLU A 56 -11.02 -2.91 3.08
N CYS A 57 -12.32 -3.03 3.33
CA CYS A 57 -12.99 -4.32 3.55
C CYS A 57 -12.87 -5.21 2.29
N LEU A 58 -13.21 -4.66 1.13
CA LEU A 58 -13.17 -5.37 -0.14
C LEU A 58 -11.73 -5.75 -0.55
N ALA A 59 -10.77 -4.85 -0.34
CA ALA A 59 -9.36 -5.13 -0.60
C ALA A 59 -8.85 -6.28 0.27
N SER A 60 -9.17 -6.27 1.56
CA SER A 60 -8.78 -7.34 2.51
C SER A 60 -9.46 -8.67 2.18
N PHE A 61 -10.73 -8.63 1.79
CA PHE A 61 -11.49 -9.77 1.30
C PHE A 61 -10.82 -10.42 0.08
N LEU A 62 -10.54 -9.62 -0.96
CA LEU A 62 -9.92 -10.11 -2.18
C LEU A 62 -8.51 -10.63 -1.93
N TYR A 63 -7.73 -9.96 -1.08
CA TYR A 63 -6.37 -10.40 -0.74
C TYR A 63 -6.38 -11.78 -0.09
N VAL A 64 -7.18 -11.97 0.97
CA VAL A 64 -7.26 -13.24 1.70
C VAL A 64 -7.85 -14.34 0.81
N PHE A 65 -8.88 -14.03 0.03
CA PHE A 65 -9.47 -14.98 -0.91
C PHE A 65 -8.44 -15.50 -1.92
N LEU A 66 -7.73 -14.60 -2.60
CA LEU A 66 -6.71 -14.99 -3.59
C LEU A 66 -5.54 -15.73 -2.95
N LEU A 67 -5.09 -15.27 -1.78
CA LEU A 67 -3.96 -15.88 -1.09
C LEU A 67 -4.30 -17.28 -0.60
N CYS A 68 -5.44 -17.48 0.06
CA CYS A 68 -5.90 -18.79 0.50
C CYS A 68 -6.21 -19.72 -0.68
N ALA A 69 -6.73 -19.19 -1.79
CA ALA A 69 -6.98 -19.97 -3.01
C ALA A 69 -5.70 -20.60 -3.57
N THR A 70 -4.55 -19.93 -3.49
CA THR A 70 -3.26 -20.53 -3.93
C THR A 70 -2.80 -21.71 -3.10
N HIS A 71 -3.26 -21.82 -1.85
CA HIS A 71 -2.88 -22.91 -0.95
C HIS A 71 -3.84 -24.10 -1.07
N LEU A 72 -5.04 -23.88 -1.63
CA LEU A 72 -6.01 -24.93 -1.83
C LEU A 72 -5.59 -25.81 -3.02
N THR A 73 -5.49 -27.11 -2.78
CA THR A 73 -5.23 -28.11 -3.81
C THR A 73 -6.56 -28.50 -4.43
N TRP A 74 -6.87 -27.97 -5.61
CA TRP A 74 -8.08 -28.32 -6.33
C TRP A 74 -7.90 -29.72 -6.92
N ASN A 75 -8.80 -30.64 -6.60
CA ASN A 75 -8.81 -31.98 -7.17
C ASN A 75 -8.88 -31.89 -8.70
N GLY A 76 -7.74 -32.02 -9.38
CA GLY A 76 -7.62 -31.94 -10.84
C GLY A 76 -6.85 -30.73 -11.39
N SER A 77 -6.43 -29.76 -10.57
CA SER A 77 -5.59 -28.66 -11.07
C SER A 77 -4.11 -29.08 -11.09
N MET A 78 -3.64 -29.53 -12.25
CA MET A 78 -2.23 -29.54 -12.56
C MET A 78 -1.75 -28.08 -12.53
N PHE A 79 -1.09 -27.68 -11.45
CA PHE A 79 -0.37 -26.42 -11.45
C PHE A 79 0.60 -26.46 -12.64
N ILE A 80 0.76 -25.35 -13.37
CA ILE A 80 1.65 -25.26 -14.54
C ILE A 80 3.08 -25.78 -14.21
N PHE A 81 3.44 -25.77 -12.92
CA PHE A 81 4.75 -26.15 -12.37
C PHE A 81 4.75 -27.45 -11.52
N GLY A 82 3.67 -28.23 -11.46
CA GLY A 82 3.64 -29.53 -10.76
C GLY A 82 2.49 -29.74 -9.77
N PRO A 83 2.44 -30.88 -9.04
CA PRO A 83 1.33 -31.27 -8.17
C PRO A 83 1.25 -30.49 -6.84
N THR A 84 2.30 -29.78 -6.45
CA THR A 84 2.33 -28.95 -5.23
C THR A 84 2.52 -27.48 -5.59
N PRO A 85 1.83 -26.53 -4.93
CA PRO A 85 2.07 -25.11 -5.15
C PRO A 85 3.53 -24.79 -4.80
N SER A 86 4.30 -24.36 -5.78
CA SER A 86 5.68 -23.96 -5.54
C SER A 86 5.70 -22.67 -4.72
N TRP A 87 6.67 -22.53 -3.81
CA TRP A 87 6.81 -21.31 -2.99
C TRP A 87 6.93 -20.05 -3.86
N LEU A 88 7.47 -20.19 -5.07
CA LEU A 88 7.55 -19.13 -6.07
C LEU A 88 6.16 -18.63 -6.48
N VAL A 89 5.22 -19.53 -6.75
CA VAL A 89 3.85 -19.14 -7.11
C VAL A 89 3.19 -18.38 -5.96
N VAL A 90 3.28 -18.89 -4.74
CA VAL A 90 2.67 -18.23 -3.57
C VAL A 90 3.27 -16.84 -3.36
N ALA A 91 4.59 -16.70 -3.49
CA ALA A 91 5.29 -15.42 -3.42
C ALA A 91 4.86 -14.46 -4.54
N LEU A 92 4.79 -14.94 -5.79
CA LEU A 92 4.37 -14.12 -6.92
C LEU A 92 2.90 -13.70 -6.81
N THR A 93 2.00 -14.62 -6.48
CA THR A 93 0.57 -14.31 -6.33
C THR A 93 0.33 -13.34 -5.19
N SER A 94 0.96 -13.53 -4.03
CA SER A 94 0.84 -12.58 -2.91
C SER A 94 1.35 -11.18 -3.27
N GLY A 95 2.49 -11.10 -3.97
CA GLY A 95 3.05 -9.84 -4.46
C GLY A 95 2.19 -9.14 -5.51
N PHE A 96 1.75 -9.87 -6.54
CA PHE A 96 0.90 -9.33 -7.61
C PHE A 96 -0.49 -8.97 -7.12
N ALA A 97 -1.09 -9.78 -6.23
CA ALA A 97 -2.37 -9.45 -5.61
C ALA A 97 -2.26 -8.15 -4.82
N MET A 98 -1.26 -8.01 -3.95
CA MET A 98 -1.06 -6.77 -3.19
C MET A 98 -0.79 -5.56 -4.09
N ALA A 99 0.06 -5.70 -5.11
CA ALA A 99 0.35 -4.62 -6.05
C ALA A 99 -0.90 -4.14 -6.80
N THR A 100 -1.74 -5.08 -7.25
CA THR A 100 -3.00 -4.80 -7.94
C THR A 100 -3.99 -4.10 -7.01
N LEU A 101 -4.16 -4.63 -5.78
CA LEU A 101 -5.06 -4.05 -4.80
C LEU A 101 -4.63 -2.64 -4.39
N VAL A 102 -3.34 -2.39 -4.19
CA VAL A 102 -2.82 -1.04 -3.91
C VAL A 102 -3.05 -0.11 -5.10
N GLN A 103 -2.88 -0.60 -6.34
CA GLN A 103 -3.13 0.21 -7.53
C GLN A 103 -4.62 0.57 -7.71
N CYS A 104 -5.53 -0.34 -7.36
CA CYS A 104 -6.98 -0.13 -7.45
C CYS A 104 -7.53 0.72 -6.30
N PHE A 105 -7.16 0.38 -5.05
CA PHE A 105 -7.75 0.96 -3.84
C PHE A 105 -6.91 2.09 -3.23
N GLY A 106 -5.67 2.27 -3.68
CA GLY A 106 -4.77 3.32 -3.21
C GLY A 106 -5.33 4.74 -3.40
N HIS A 107 -6.05 4.99 -4.49
CA HIS A 107 -6.64 6.31 -4.78
C HIS A 107 -7.94 6.59 -4.00
N ILE A 108 -8.56 5.54 -3.42
CA ILE A 108 -9.87 5.62 -2.77
C ILE A 108 -9.72 5.65 -1.25
N SER A 109 -8.93 4.75 -0.69
CA SER A 109 -8.76 4.62 0.77
C SER A 109 -7.42 5.16 1.29
N GLY A 110 -6.41 5.27 0.42
CA GLY A 110 -5.01 5.38 0.81
C GLY A 110 -4.27 4.05 0.78
N GLY A 111 -4.96 2.95 0.52
CA GLY A 111 -4.38 1.63 0.23
C GLY A 111 -3.67 1.02 1.44
N HIS A 112 -4.29 1.07 2.62
CA HIS A 112 -3.66 0.50 3.80
C HIS A 112 -3.66 -1.03 3.72
N VAL A 113 -4.80 -1.64 3.36
CA VAL A 113 -5.07 -3.08 3.07
C VAL A 113 -4.55 -4.05 4.14
N ASN A 114 -4.01 -3.53 5.23
CA ASN A 114 -3.26 -4.25 6.22
C ASN A 114 -3.42 -3.58 7.59
N PRO A 115 -3.83 -4.33 8.62
CA PRO A 115 -3.98 -3.81 9.97
C PRO A 115 -2.66 -3.33 10.56
N ALA A 116 -1.52 -3.96 10.21
CA ALA A 116 -0.19 -3.54 10.66
C ALA A 116 0.21 -2.17 10.07
N LEU A 117 -0.17 -1.89 8.83
CA LEU A 117 0.10 -0.60 8.18
C LEU A 117 -0.77 0.50 8.76
N THR A 118 -2.04 0.19 9.10
CA THR A 118 -2.94 1.10 9.82
C THR A 118 -2.38 1.44 11.21
N CYS A 119 -1.87 0.45 11.95
CA CYS A 119 -1.20 0.65 13.23
C CYS A 119 0.11 1.48 13.08
N ALA A 120 0.92 1.23 12.06
CA ALA A 120 2.13 2.00 11.79
C ALA A 120 1.81 3.48 11.52
N LEU A 121 0.73 3.76 10.77
CA LEU A 121 0.26 5.12 10.52
C LEU A 121 -0.36 5.77 11.76
N LEU A 122 -0.96 4.98 12.65
CA LEU A 122 -1.45 5.44 13.95
C LEU A 122 -0.29 5.86 14.87
N VAL A 123 0.78 5.05 14.95
CA VAL A 123 2.00 5.38 15.71
C VAL A 123 2.66 6.64 15.16
N THR A 124 2.65 6.81 13.84
CA THR A 124 3.17 8.01 13.16
C THR A 124 2.22 9.23 13.29
N LYS A 125 1.09 9.09 14.00
CA LYS A 125 0.02 10.10 14.16
C LYS A 125 -0.50 10.65 12.82
N LYS A 126 -0.45 9.82 11.77
CA LYS A 126 -0.94 10.15 10.42
C LYS A 126 -2.45 9.95 10.29
N ILE A 127 -3.06 9.14 11.16
CA ILE A 127 -4.49 8.85 11.19
C ILE A 127 -5.06 9.01 12.61
N SER A 128 -6.36 9.29 12.73
CA SER A 128 -7.03 9.32 14.03
C SER A 128 -7.22 7.90 14.60
N PRO A 129 -7.14 7.72 15.93
CA PRO A 129 -7.30 6.41 16.55
C PRO A 129 -8.67 5.77 16.33
N LEU A 130 -9.73 6.58 16.24
CA LEU A 130 -11.07 6.10 15.90
C LEU A 130 -11.14 5.58 14.46
N ARG A 131 -10.53 6.27 13.48
CA ARG A 131 -10.48 5.81 12.09
C ARG A 131 -9.69 4.52 11.94
N ALA A 132 -8.59 4.38 12.68
CA ALA A 132 -7.83 3.13 12.74
C ALA A 132 -8.69 1.96 13.22
N LEU A 133 -9.52 2.16 14.26
CA LEU A 133 -10.36 1.11 14.81
C LEU A 133 -11.42 0.63 13.80
N PHE A 134 -12.10 1.54 13.10
CA PHE A 134 -13.06 1.16 12.06
C PHE A 134 -12.40 0.44 10.88
N TYR A 135 -11.18 0.85 10.50
CA TYR A 135 -10.42 0.16 9.44
C TYR A 135 -10.00 -1.24 9.88
N LEU A 136 -9.60 -1.40 11.15
CA LEU A 136 -9.24 -2.71 11.71
C LEU A 136 -10.42 -3.68 11.69
N ILE A 137 -11.61 -3.21 12.07
CA ILE A 137 -12.84 -4.02 12.01
C ILE A 137 -13.15 -4.41 10.56
N ALA A 138 -13.04 -3.47 9.62
CA ALA A 138 -13.27 -3.71 8.20
C ALA A 138 -12.27 -4.73 7.60
N HIS A 139 -11.00 -4.68 8.01
CA HIS A 139 -9.99 -5.65 7.60
C HIS A 139 -10.32 -7.05 8.13
N CYS A 140 -10.68 -7.17 9.40
CA CYS A 140 -11.07 -8.45 10.00
C CYS A 140 -12.33 -9.02 9.34
N SER A 141 -13.37 -8.22 9.11
CA SER A 141 -14.59 -8.68 8.46
C SER A 141 -14.34 -9.14 7.02
N GLY A 142 -13.52 -8.39 6.26
CA GLY A 142 -13.15 -8.76 4.89
C GLY A 142 -12.36 -10.06 4.85
N ALA A 143 -11.36 -10.22 5.71
CA ALA A 143 -10.56 -11.43 5.81
C ALA A 143 -11.40 -12.67 6.15
N ILE A 144 -12.30 -12.55 7.14
CA ILE A 144 -13.20 -13.65 7.53
C ILE A 144 -14.13 -14.01 6.38
N ALA A 145 -14.72 -13.02 5.70
CA ALA A 145 -15.60 -13.28 4.55
C ALA A 145 -14.85 -13.95 3.38
N GLY A 146 -13.60 -13.57 3.12
CA GLY A 146 -12.77 -14.15 2.07
C GLY A 146 -12.41 -15.60 2.35
N ALA A 147 -12.05 -15.91 3.61
CA ALA A 147 -11.81 -17.27 4.05
C ALA A 147 -13.09 -18.13 4.05
N ALA A 148 -14.22 -17.57 4.50
CA ALA A 148 -15.51 -18.25 4.53
C ALA A 148 -16.01 -18.62 3.12
N LEU A 149 -15.84 -17.72 2.14
CA LEU A 149 -16.21 -17.99 0.74
C LEU A 149 -15.36 -19.10 0.12
N LEU A 150 -14.12 -19.27 0.57
CA LEU A 150 -13.26 -20.36 0.08
C LEU A 150 -13.57 -21.70 0.77
N TYR A 151 -14.18 -21.65 1.96
CA TYR A 151 -14.54 -22.83 2.74
C TYR A 151 -15.91 -23.42 2.37
N GLY A 152 -16.87 -22.56 2.02
CA GLY A 152 -18.23 -22.94 1.62
C GLY A 152 -18.32 -23.36 0.16
#